data_AF-A0A0A2KNB7-F1
#
_entry.id   AF-A0A0A2KNB7-F1
#
_cell.length_a   1.000
_cell.length_b   1.000
_cell.length_c   1.000
_cell.angle_alpha   90.00
_cell.angle_beta   90.00
_cell.angle_gamma   90.00
#
_symmetry.space_group_name_H-M   'P 1'
#
loop_
_entity.id
_entity.type
_entity.pdbx_description
1 polymer ?
#
loop_
_entity_poly.entity_id
_entity_poly.type
_entity_poly.pdbx_seq_one_letter_code
_entity_poly.pdbx_strand_id
1 'polypeptide(L)'
;MTELLSLLDFPLASILRNSITIPCVMPRRTASMLPRNPRNRPNVIPDGTANIAVIGQFVNIPDETSVSLDYSVRGAQLAVSRLMGLGKEPVNSKRFPRTFSRLWDLPFA
;
A
#
# COMPACT_ATOMS: atom_id res chain seq x y z
N MET A 1 -19.64 18.94 -0.30
CA MET A 1 -19.29 20.36 -0.42
C MET A 1 -19.93 21.20 0.67
N THR A 2 -21.24 21.10 0.89
CA THR A 2 -21.95 21.82 1.96
C THR A 2 -21.33 21.60 3.35
N GLU A 3 -21.10 20.34 3.73
CA GLU A 3 -20.48 19.99 5.02
C GLU A 3 -19.07 20.60 5.16
N LEU A 4 -18.21 20.44 4.16
CA LEU A 4 -16.86 21.04 4.16
C LEU A 4 -16.90 22.56 4.32
N LEU A 5 -17.77 23.26 3.57
CA LEU A 5 -17.88 24.71 3.66
C LEU A 5 -18.41 25.16 5.02
N SER A 6 -19.32 24.40 5.62
CA SER A 6 -19.79 24.67 6.98
C SER A 6 -18.71 24.44 8.03
N LEU A 7 -17.87 23.41 7.89
CA LEU A 7 -16.77 23.12 8.80
C LEU A 7 -15.64 24.16 8.72
N LEU A 8 -15.47 24.78 7.54
CA LEU A 8 -14.46 25.80 7.27
C LEU A 8 -14.97 27.25 7.49
N ASP A 9 -16.22 27.42 7.91
CA ASP A 9 -16.89 28.73 8.09
C ASP A 9 -16.86 29.62 6.84
N PHE A 10 -17.13 29.01 5.66
CA PHE A 10 -17.12 29.70 4.37
C PHE A 10 -18.54 30.00 3.86
N PRO A 11 -18.74 31.05 3.05
CA PRO A 11 -20.06 31.40 2.52
C PRO A 11 -20.58 30.37 1.51
N LEU A 12 -21.57 29.56 1.92
CA LEU A 12 -22.14 28.46 1.13
C LEU A 12 -22.68 28.89 -0.25
N ALA A 13 -23.55 29.91 -0.29
CA ALA A 13 -24.33 30.23 -1.49
C ALA A 13 -23.47 30.63 -2.70
N SER A 14 -22.40 31.40 -2.46
CA SER A 14 -21.51 31.89 -3.51
C SER A 14 -20.65 30.78 -4.13
N ILE A 15 -20.17 29.85 -3.30
CA ILE A 15 -19.23 28.79 -3.70
C ILE A 15 -19.99 27.61 -4.31
N LEU A 16 -21.12 27.21 -3.73
CA LEU A 16 -21.89 26.06 -4.20
C LEU A 16 -22.41 26.23 -5.63
N ARG A 17 -22.83 27.45 -6.01
CA ARG A 17 -23.35 27.74 -7.36
C ARG A 17 -22.36 27.41 -8.48
N ASN A 18 -21.05 27.53 -8.21
CA ASN A 18 -19.98 27.35 -9.19
C ASN A 18 -19.13 26.09 -8.94
N SER A 19 -19.57 25.20 -8.05
CA SER A 19 -18.82 23.99 -7.66
C SER A 19 -19.44 22.73 -8.23
N ILE A 20 -18.60 21.82 -8.74
CA ILE A 20 -19.01 20.46 -9.13
C ILE A 20 -18.45 19.48 -8.09
N THR A 21 -19.31 18.68 -7.47
CA THR A 21 -18.91 17.66 -6.48
C THR A 21 -19.35 16.29 -6.96
N ILE A 22 -18.39 15.41 -7.22
CA ILE A 22 -18.64 14.04 -7.66
C ILE A 22 -18.25 13.09 -6.52
N PRO A 23 -19.21 12.59 -5.72
CA PRO A 23 -18.91 11.62 -4.68
C PRO A 23 -18.52 10.27 -5.31
N CYS A 24 -17.55 9.59 -4.71
CA CYS A 24 -17.13 8.26 -5.14
C CYS A 24 -17.00 7.34 -3.92
N VAL A 25 -17.78 6.26 -3.92
CA VAL A 25 -17.75 5.22 -2.89
C VAL A 25 -16.86 4.10 -3.36
N MET A 26 -15.86 3.74 -2.55
CA MET A 26 -14.87 2.72 -2.88
C MET A 26 -14.81 1.69 -1.75
N PRO A 27 -15.61 0.60 -1.82
CA PRO A 27 -15.78 -0.35 -0.71
C PRO A 27 -14.49 -1.03 -0.22
N ARG A 28 -13.46 -1.08 -1.07
CA ARG A 28 -12.19 -1.76 -0.79
C ARG A 28 -10.98 -0.83 -0.72
N ARG A 29 -11.18 0.50 -0.65
CA ARG A 29 -10.07 1.48 -0.65
C ARG A 29 -9.04 1.19 0.47
N THR A 30 -9.52 0.77 1.64
CA THR A 30 -8.71 0.48 2.83
C THR A 30 -8.48 -1.02 3.05
N ALA A 31 -8.81 -1.88 2.08
CA ALA A 31 -8.70 -3.33 2.25
C ALA A 31 -7.26 -3.80 2.49
N SER A 32 -6.26 -3.06 2.02
CA SER A 32 -4.84 -3.34 2.28
C SER A 32 -4.41 -3.09 3.74
N MET A 33 -5.26 -2.49 4.58
CA MET A 33 -5.02 -2.25 6.00
C MET A 33 -5.77 -3.20 6.93
N LEU A 34 -6.53 -4.16 6.38
CA LEU A 34 -7.20 -5.17 7.19
C LEU A 34 -6.17 -6.01 7.97
N PRO A 35 -6.52 -6.46 9.19
CA PRO A 35 -5.69 -7.40 9.95
C PRO A 35 -5.29 -8.59 9.09
N ARG A 36 -4.03 -9.00 9.18
CA ARG A 36 -3.47 -10.07 8.36
C ARG A 36 -2.40 -10.85 9.08
N ASN A 37 -2.32 -12.12 8.74
CA ASN A 37 -1.20 -13.00 9.03
C ASN A 37 -0.17 -12.97 7.89
N PRO A 38 1.08 -13.39 8.15
CA PRO A 38 2.14 -13.47 7.13
C PRO A 38 1.75 -14.30 5.90
N ARG A 39 0.88 -15.30 6.07
CA ARG A 39 0.40 -16.20 5.00
C ARG A 39 -0.75 -15.64 4.16
N ASN A 40 -1.35 -14.50 4.52
CA ASN A 40 -2.50 -13.96 3.78
C ASN A 40 -2.12 -13.26 2.46
N ARG A 41 -0.84 -12.99 2.25
CA ARG A 41 -0.32 -12.33 1.04
C ARG A 41 0.78 -13.20 0.43
N PRO A 42 0.75 -13.47 -0.88
CA PRO A 42 1.83 -14.20 -1.54
C PRO A 42 3.10 -13.35 -1.59
N ASN A 43 4.25 -14.00 -1.69
CA ASN A 43 5.49 -13.33 -2.08
C ASN A 43 5.37 -12.80 -3.52
N VAL A 44 6.23 -11.83 -3.88
CA VAL A 44 6.27 -11.28 -5.25
C VAL A 44 6.45 -12.39 -6.29
N ILE A 45 7.33 -13.36 -6.02
CA ILE A 45 7.44 -14.61 -6.77
C ILE A 45 6.91 -15.72 -5.85
N PRO A 46 5.73 -16.29 -6.13
CA PRO A 46 5.20 -17.41 -5.36
C PRO A 46 6.11 -18.64 -5.45
N ASP A 47 6.19 -19.40 -4.37
CA ASP A 47 7.01 -20.62 -4.33
C ASP A 47 6.54 -21.63 -5.39
N GLY A 48 7.50 -22.26 -6.07
CA GLY A 48 7.22 -23.23 -7.15
C GLY A 48 6.86 -22.60 -8.51
N THR A 49 6.90 -21.28 -8.64
CA THR A 49 6.73 -20.60 -9.94
C THR A 49 8.07 -20.22 -10.56
N ALA A 50 8.17 -20.33 -11.89
CA ALA A 50 9.39 -19.98 -12.64
C ALA A 50 9.22 -18.73 -13.53
N ASN A 51 7.98 -18.38 -13.88
CA ASN A 51 7.67 -17.37 -14.90
C ASN A 51 6.49 -16.47 -14.53
N ILE A 52 6.06 -16.47 -13.25
CA ILE A 52 4.93 -15.67 -12.78
C ILE A 52 5.39 -14.81 -11.60
N ALA A 53 4.93 -13.55 -11.60
CA ALA A 53 5.06 -12.64 -10.47
C ALA A 53 3.72 -11.98 -10.15
N VAL A 54 3.48 -11.69 -8.88
CA VAL A 54 2.35 -10.90 -8.41
C VAL A 54 2.89 -9.58 -7.87
N ILE A 55 2.20 -8.47 -8.14
CA ILE A 55 2.59 -7.12 -7.69
C ILE A 55 1.37 -6.35 -7.17
N GLY A 56 1.62 -5.28 -6.41
CA GLY A 56 0.59 -4.38 -5.88
C GLY A 56 0.44 -4.42 -4.36
N GLN A 57 -0.67 -3.93 -3.84
CA GLN A 57 -0.85 -3.69 -2.39
C GLN A 57 -1.13 -4.95 -1.56
N PHE A 58 -1.33 -6.09 -2.21
CA PHE A 58 -1.71 -7.37 -1.59
C PHE A 58 -0.63 -8.44 -1.68
N VAL A 59 0.60 -8.07 -2.06
CA VAL A 59 1.75 -8.98 -1.96
C VAL A 59 2.51 -8.76 -0.66
N ASN A 60 3.40 -9.67 -0.34
CA ASN A 60 4.28 -9.60 0.82
C ASN A 60 5.68 -9.16 0.39
N ILE A 61 6.02 -7.91 0.71
CA ILE A 61 7.36 -7.34 0.66
C ILE A 61 7.73 -6.98 2.11
N PRO A 62 8.72 -7.67 2.70
CA PRO A 62 9.14 -7.42 4.08
C PRO A 62 9.58 -5.98 4.30
N ASP A 63 9.36 -5.46 5.51
CA ASP A 63 9.80 -4.14 5.95
C ASP A 63 9.26 -2.94 5.14
N GLU A 64 8.28 -3.15 4.25
CA GLU A 64 7.71 -2.10 3.40
C GLU A 64 6.22 -1.86 3.68
N THR A 65 5.77 -0.62 3.46
CA THR A 65 4.39 -0.19 3.76
C THR A 65 3.49 -0.30 2.54
N SER A 66 2.48 -1.19 2.58
CA SER A 66 1.67 -1.54 1.39
C SER A 66 0.74 -0.48 0.83
N VAL A 67 0.58 0.66 1.50
CA VAL A 67 -0.32 1.75 1.07
C VAL A 67 0.39 2.77 0.17
N SER A 68 1.73 2.76 0.13
CA SER A 68 2.50 3.70 -0.70
C SER A 68 2.59 3.24 -2.15
N LEU A 69 2.80 4.20 -3.06
CA LEU A 69 3.14 3.91 -4.45
C LEU A 69 4.49 3.19 -4.55
N ASP A 70 5.46 3.58 -3.71
CA ASP A 70 6.79 2.98 -3.65
C ASP A 70 6.73 1.45 -3.45
N TYR A 71 5.78 0.97 -2.65
CA TYR A 71 5.56 -0.48 -2.46
C TYR A 71 5.28 -1.21 -3.77
N SER A 72 4.45 -0.62 -4.62
CA SER A 72 4.05 -1.22 -5.90
C SER A 72 5.20 -1.19 -6.90
N VAL A 73 5.93 -0.08 -6.96
CA VAL A 73 7.14 0.05 -7.79
C VAL A 73 8.21 -0.95 -7.35
N ARG A 74 8.37 -1.14 -6.04
CA ARG A 74 9.33 -2.10 -5.48
C ARG A 74 8.95 -3.54 -5.78
N GLY A 75 7.67 -3.88 -5.71
CA GLY A 75 7.15 -5.17 -6.14
C GLY A 75 7.44 -5.44 -7.62
N ALA A 76 7.23 -4.44 -8.49
CA ALA A 76 7.57 -4.55 -9.91
C ALA A 76 9.08 -4.70 -10.15
N GLN A 77 9.91 -3.96 -9.42
CA GLN A 77 11.36 -4.08 -9.50
C GLN A 77 11.84 -5.47 -9.07
N LEU A 78 11.33 -6.00 -7.96
CA LEU A 78 11.63 -7.36 -7.51
C LEU A 78 11.24 -8.41 -8.55
N ALA A 79 10.04 -8.28 -9.12
CA ALA A 79 9.53 -9.20 -10.13
C ALA A 79 10.45 -9.24 -11.36
N VAL A 80 10.75 -8.07 -11.94
CA VAL A 80 11.59 -7.96 -13.15
C VAL A 80 13.01 -8.42 -12.86
N SER A 81 13.62 -7.97 -11.77
CA SER A 81 14.99 -8.36 -11.42
C SER A 81 15.17 -9.86 -11.28
N ARG A 82 14.19 -10.54 -10.67
CA ARG A 82 14.26 -12.00 -10.45
C ARG A 82 13.93 -12.80 -11.69
N LEU A 83 12.85 -12.47 -12.39
CA LEU A 83 12.43 -13.21 -13.59
C LEU A 83 13.39 -13.00 -14.77
N MET A 84 14.03 -11.84 -14.86
CA MET A 84 14.98 -11.53 -15.94
C MET A 84 16.45 -11.75 -15.56
N GLY A 85 16.74 -12.23 -14.34
CA GLY A 85 18.09 -12.56 -13.90
C GLY A 85 19.05 -11.36 -13.81
N LEU A 86 18.54 -10.15 -13.51
CA LEU A 86 19.32 -8.90 -13.58
C LEU A 86 20.29 -8.69 -12.41
N GLY A 87 20.33 -9.61 -11.42
CA GLY A 87 21.26 -9.57 -10.28
C GLY A 87 21.15 -8.36 -9.35
N LYS A 88 20.14 -7.50 -9.55
CA LYS A 88 19.92 -6.27 -8.78
C LYS A 88 18.66 -6.41 -7.92
N GLU A 89 18.84 -6.76 -6.65
CA GLU A 89 17.75 -6.63 -5.68
C GLU A 89 17.58 -5.13 -5.31
N PRO A 90 16.34 -4.63 -5.19
CA PRO A 90 16.09 -3.25 -4.81
C PRO A 90 16.72 -2.93 -3.46
N VAL A 91 17.28 -1.73 -3.33
CA VAL A 91 17.74 -1.20 -2.04
C VAL A 91 16.53 -1.04 -1.11
N ASN A 92 16.64 -1.52 0.14
CA ASN A 92 15.58 -1.37 1.14
C ASN A 92 15.37 0.11 1.47
N SER A 93 14.11 0.50 1.66
CA SER A 93 13.80 1.84 2.14
C SER A 93 14.53 2.12 3.47
N LYS A 94 14.85 3.39 3.73
CA LYS A 94 15.60 3.77 4.95
C LYS A 94 14.81 3.34 6.19
N ARG A 95 15.44 2.52 7.02
CA ARG A 95 14.81 1.78 8.12
C ARG A 95 14.26 2.73 9.20
N PHE A 96 13.01 2.52 9.61
CA PHE A 96 12.55 2.95 10.94
C PHE A 96 13.28 2.10 12.01
N PRO A 97 13.69 2.65 13.16
CA PRO A 97 14.56 1.96 14.11
C PRO A 97 14.07 0.55 14.49
N ARG A 98 15.00 -0.42 14.47
CA ARG A 98 14.81 -1.87 14.73
C ARG A 98 14.09 -2.21 16.04
N THR A 99 13.96 -1.26 16.96
CA THR A 99 13.33 -1.45 18.26
C THR A 99 11.85 -1.84 18.14
N PHE A 100 11.15 -1.37 17.09
CA PHE A 100 9.72 -1.64 16.91
C PHE A 100 9.43 -3.01 16.25
N SER A 101 10.38 -3.59 15.51
CA SER A 101 10.15 -4.89 14.84
C SER A 101 10.05 -6.05 15.83
N ARG A 102 10.74 -5.96 16.99
CA ARG A 102 10.62 -6.96 18.08
C ARG A 102 9.25 -6.97 18.76
N LEU A 103 8.47 -5.89 18.64
CA LEU A 103 7.12 -5.86 19.21
C LEU A 103 6.16 -6.75 18.42
N TRP A 104 6.40 -6.95 17.13
CA TRP A 104 5.57 -7.81 16.24
C TRP A 104 5.97 -9.29 16.27
N ASP A 105 7.08 -9.65 16.93
CA ASP A 105 7.47 -11.04 17.18
C ASP A 105 6.90 -11.58 18.51
N LEU A 106 6.14 -10.76 19.25
CA LEU A 106 5.50 -11.17 20.50
C LEU A 106 4.20 -11.94 20.22
N PRO A 107 3.85 -12.95 21.03
CA PRO A 107 2.70 -13.85 20.81
C PRO A 107 1.32 -13.19 20.95
N PHE A 108 1.24 -11.85 21.01
CA PHE A 108 0.02 -11.08 21.20
C PHE A 108 -0.32 -10.15 20.01
N ALA A 109 0.39 -10.29 18.89
CA ALA A 109 0.11 -9.59 17.62
C ALA A 109 -0.56 -10.51 16.58
#